data_AF-A0A3E3JYU7-F1
#
_entry.id   AF-A0A3E3JYU7-F1
#
_cell.length_a   1.000
_cell.length_b   1.000
_cell.length_c   1.000
_cell.angle_alpha   90.00
_cell.angle_beta   90.00
_cell.angle_gamma   90.00
#
_symmetry.space_group_name_H-M   'P 1'
#
loop_
_entity.id
_entity.type
_entity.pdbx_description
1 polymer ?
#
loop_
_entity_poly.entity_id
_entity_poly.type
_entity_poly.pdbx_seq_one_letter_code
_entity_poly.pdbx_strand_id
1 'polypeptide(L)'
;MYDICYGGRRASEFGVCISDRPDIPAAKKKMESIEIAGRDGMLYLEEEAYEESEIEIPMNYIGPEDAWMERWRLIQGWLSERNTDLILGDDRNYFFRISKVEIDTNERSSRRIGSFKAVFISKDGLSYLQDGLAEYSCKAVRYNPYLLAYPTYHISGRGVCELSVNGNSFSVELTGEAYIDTERKLVYRSDGTVVNKAAKGDFEDLFLLPGENEVGYHGAFQVQVIPNWRRL
;
A
#
# COMPACT_ATOMS: atom_id res chain seq x y z
N MET A 1 -22.97 -3.09 12.41
CA MET A 1 -21.80 -3.63 13.12
C MET A 1 -20.58 -3.19 12.33
N TYR A 2 -19.59 -2.60 12.99
CA TYR A 2 -18.33 -2.23 12.34
C TYR A 2 -17.53 -3.50 12.06
N ASP A 3 -16.89 -3.56 10.89
CA ASP A 3 -16.14 -4.73 10.40
C ASP A 3 -14.91 -4.23 9.62
N ILE A 4 -13.89 -5.06 9.52
CA ILE A 4 -12.68 -4.78 8.73
C ILE A 4 -12.46 -5.89 7.72
N CYS A 5 -11.79 -5.57 6.63
CA CYS A 5 -11.31 -6.54 5.65
C CYS A 5 -9.79 -6.55 5.69
N TYR A 6 -9.18 -7.71 5.93
CA TYR A 6 -7.73 -7.89 5.89
C TYR A 6 -7.42 -9.12 5.04
N GLY A 7 -6.51 -8.98 4.06
CA GLY A 7 -6.21 -10.10 3.16
C GLY A 7 -7.39 -10.48 2.24
N GLY A 8 -8.27 -9.52 1.95
CA GLY A 8 -9.50 -9.78 1.18
C GLY A 8 -10.59 -10.54 1.94
N ARG A 9 -10.39 -10.83 3.24
CA ARG A 9 -11.35 -11.54 4.09
C ARG A 9 -11.82 -10.67 5.24
N ARG A 10 -13.11 -10.77 5.58
CA ARG A 10 -13.71 -9.97 6.65
C ARG A 10 -13.48 -10.60 8.02
N ALA A 11 -13.33 -9.79 9.06
CA ALA A 11 -13.24 -10.28 10.44
C ALA A 11 -14.49 -11.09 10.82
N SER A 12 -15.66 -10.64 10.33
CA SER A 12 -16.94 -11.33 10.51
C SER A 12 -16.97 -12.77 9.97
N GLU A 13 -16.18 -13.12 8.95
CA GLU A 13 -16.07 -14.51 8.44
C GLU A 13 -15.45 -15.47 9.46
N PHE A 14 -14.59 -14.96 10.34
CA PHE A 14 -13.97 -15.72 11.43
C PHE A 14 -14.78 -15.63 12.73
N GLY A 15 -15.93 -14.96 12.68
CA GLY A 15 -16.75 -14.66 13.84
C GLY A 15 -16.04 -13.77 14.86
N VAL A 16 -15.14 -12.91 14.37
CA VAL A 16 -14.49 -11.84 15.14
C VAL A 16 -15.32 -10.57 15.02
N CYS A 17 -15.57 -9.93 16.15
CA CYS A 17 -16.24 -8.65 16.26
C CYS A 17 -15.22 -7.62 16.72
N ILE A 18 -15.35 -6.40 16.22
CA ILE A 18 -14.49 -5.29 16.62
C ILE A 18 -15.16 -4.60 17.80
N SER A 19 -14.44 -4.53 18.92
CA SER A 19 -14.97 -3.99 20.17
C SER A 19 -15.17 -2.48 20.07
N ASP A 20 -14.15 -1.79 19.57
CA ASP A 20 -14.11 -0.33 19.42
C ASP A 20 -13.54 0.06 18.07
N ARG A 21 -13.98 1.22 17.56
CA ARG A 21 -13.42 1.77 16.32
C ARG A 21 -11.96 2.15 16.56
N PRO A 22 -11.06 1.81 15.64
CA PRO A 22 -9.65 2.16 15.80
C PRO A 22 -9.43 3.65 15.67
N ASP A 23 -8.54 4.18 16.50
CA ASP A 23 -7.96 5.49 16.30
C ASP A 23 -6.91 5.39 15.18
N ILE A 24 -7.04 6.27 14.18
CA ILE A 24 -6.11 6.28 13.05
C ILE A 24 -4.99 7.29 13.34
N PRO A 25 -3.73 6.84 13.48
CA PRO A 25 -2.61 7.74 13.70
C PRO A 25 -2.40 8.64 12.47
N ALA A 26 -2.00 9.89 12.70
CA ALA A 26 -1.59 10.77 11.61
C ALA A 26 -0.29 10.26 10.98
N ALA A 27 -0.24 10.22 9.64
CA ALA A 27 0.95 9.85 8.90
C ALA A 27 2.09 10.84 9.20
N LYS A 28 3.29 10.31 9.45
CA LYS A 28 4.50 11.10 9.74
C LYS A 28 5.47 11.00 8.59
N LYS A 29 5.95 12.14 8.10
CA LYS A 29 7.08 12.16 7.18
C LYS A 29 8.35 11.74 7.91
N LYS A 30 9.24 11.05 7.20
CA LYS A 30 10.60 10.81 7.68
C LYS A 30 11.38 12.12 7.70
N MET A 31 11.96 12.43 8.86
CA MET A 31 12.75 13.63 9.07
C MET A 31 14.04 13.28 9.80
N GLU A 32 15.18 13.74 9.29
CA GLU A 32 16.48 13.65 9.97
C GLU A 32 16.79 14.97 10.69
N SER A 33 17.06 14.91 11.99
CA SER A 33 17.43 16.07 12.79
C SER A 33 18.95 16.20 12.90
N ILE A 34 19.50 17.35 12.52
CA ILE A 34 20.92 17.66 12.62
C ILE A 34 21.13 18.75 13.68
N GLU A 35 21.89 18.41 14.72
CA GLU A 35 22.37 19.36 15.72
C GLU A 35 23.70 19.97 15.30
N ILE A 36 23.79 21.30 15.31
CA ILE A 36 25.04 22.03 15.01
C ILE A 36 25.53 22.70 16.28
N ALA A 37 26.70 22.27 16.77
CA ALA A 37 27.32 22.83 17.96
C ALA A 37 27.48 24.37 17.88
N GLY A 38 27.04 25.07 18.92
CA GLY A 38 27.12 26.53 19.00
C GLY A 38 26.00 27.28 18.27
N ARG A 39 25.00 26.56 17.74
CA ARG A 39 23.79 27.13 17.15
C ARG A 39 22.58 26.76 18.00
N ASP A 40 21.73 27.74 18.29
CA ASP A 40 20.45 27.48 18.93
C ASP A 40 19.49 26.79 17.95
N GLY A 41 18.91 25.67 18.37
CA GLY A 41 17.92 24.90 17.60
C GLY A 41 18.49 23.80 16.70
N MET A 42 17.59 23.07 16.06
CA MET A 42 17.89 21.92 15.19
C MET A 42 17.62 22.25 13.71
N LEU A 43 18.39 21.66 12.81
CA LEU A 43 18.04 21.57 11.40
C LEU A 43 17.26 20.29 11.14
N TYR A 44 16.30 20.34 10.21
CA TYR A 44 15.54 19.18 9.79
C TYR A 44 15.70 18.97 8.29
N LEU A 45 16.10 17.78 7.89
CA LEU A 45 16.06 17.30 6.51
C LEU A 45 14.79 16.48 6.33
N GLU A 46 13.85 16.97 5.52
CA GLU A 46 12.66 16.21 5.14
C GLU A 46 13.01 15.21 4.03
N GLU A 47 12.70 13.94 4.24
CA GLU A 47 12.71 12.94 3.16
C GLU A 47 11.35 12.91 2.45
N GLU A 48 11.33 12.51 1.18
CA GLU A 48 10.08 12.25 0.42
C GLU A 48 9.48 10.86 0.75
N ALA A 49 9.54 10.46 2.02
CA ALA A 49 9.09 9.18 2.52
C ALA A 49 8.31 9.35 3.83
N TYR A 50 7.46 8.37 4.14
CA TYR A 50 6.66 8.35 5.36
C TYR A 50 7.06 7.17 6.25
N GLU A 51 6.87 7.34 7.55
CA GLU A 51 7.12 6.35 8.59
C GLU A 51 6.02 5.30 8.66
N GLU A 52 6.36 4.12 9.18
CA GLU A 52 5.37 3.11 9.53
C GLU A 52 4.45 3.66 10.63
N SER A 53 3.16 3.33 10.54
CA SER A 53 2.17 3.63 11.59
C SER A 53 1.52 2.37 12.11
N GLU A 54 1.15 2.40 13.39
CA GLU A 54 0.51 1.28 14.09
C GLU A 54 -0.98 1.57 14.26
N ILE A 55 -1.83 0.73 13.68
CA ILE A 55 -3.28 0.82 13.84
C ILE A 55 -3.71 -0.29 14.79
N GLU A 56 -4.07 0.10 16.01
CA GLU A 56 -4.50 -0.84 17.03
C GLU A 56 -6.00 -1.09 16.95
N ILE A 57 -6.39 -2.36 16.77
CA ILE A 57 -7.79 -2.77 16.69
C ILE A 57 -8.10 -3.75 17.81
N PRO A 58 -8.90 -3.35 18.81
CA PRO A 58 -9.38 -4.26 19.84
C PRO A 58 -10.47 -5.17 19.26
N MET A 59 -10.25 -6.47 19.36
CA MET A 59 -11.11 -7.50 18.80
C MET A 59 -11.63 -8.43 19.88
N ASN A 60 -12.83 -8.95 19.68
CA ASN A 60 -13.38 -10.02 20.48
C ASN A 60 -14.04 -11.09 19.61
N TYR A 61 -14.23 -12.28 20.16
CA TYR A 61 -15.06 -13.30 19.53
C TYR A 61 -15.81 -14.10 20.57
N ILE A 62 -16.97 -14.63 20.17
CA ILE A 62 -17.82 -15.47 21.01
C ILE A 62 -17.93 -16.85 20.36
N GLY A 63 -17.63 -17.89 21.13
CA GLY A 63 -17.65 -19.28 20.65
C GLY A 63 -18.11 -20.29 21.71
N PRO A 64 -18.33 -21.55 21.33
CA PRO A 64 -18.46 -22.64 22.28
C PRO A 64 -17.08 -22.96 22.90
N GLU A 65 -17.08 -23.45 24.14
CA GLU A 65 -15.87 -23.59 24.97
C GLU A 65 -14.87 -24.61 24.40
N ASP A 66 -15.39 -25.67 23.78
CA ASP A 66 -14.65 -26.75 23.13
C ASP A 66 -13.91 -26.30 21.86
N ALA A 67 -14.51 -25.41 21.06
CA ALA A 67 -13.92 -24.90 19.82
C ALA A 67 -13.01 -23.69 20.01
N TRP A 68 -12.79 -23.26 21.26
CA TRP A 68 -12.02 -22.05 21.58
C TRP A 68 -10.64 -22.01 20.92
N MET A 69 -9.86 -23.07 21.12
CA MET A 69 -8.47 -23.12 20.68
C MET A 69 -8.36 -23.23 19.16
N GLU A 70 -9.29 -23.90 18.50
CA GLU A 70 -9.35 -23.99 17.04
C GLU A 70 -9.65 -22.62 16.43
N ARG A 71 -10.64 -21.91 16.97
CA ARG A 71 -10.97 -20.56 16.53
C ARG A 71 -9.80 -19.59 16.71
N TRP A 72 -9.11 -19.66 17.86
CA TRP A 72 -7.92 -18.86 18.07
C TRP A 72 -6.85 -19.13 16.99
N ARG A 73 -6.56 -20.40 16.69
CA ARG A 73 -5.61 -20.75 15.61
C ARG A 73 -6.03 -20.24 14.24
N LEU A 74 -7.32 -20.26 13.91
CA LEU A 74 -7.84 -19.72 12.66
C LEU A 74 -7.64 -18.20 12.57
N ILE A 75 -7.91 -17.48 13.66
CA ILE A 75 -7.68 -16.03 13.76
C ILE A 75 -6.19 -15.73 13.64
N GLN A 76 -5.33 -16.48 14.33
CA GLN A 76 -3.87 -16.34 14.21
C GLN A 76 -3.41 -16.58 12.77
N GLY A 77 -3.95 -17.60 12.09
CA GLY A 77 -3.65 -17.88 10.68
C GLY A 77 -4.02 -16.71 9.76
N TRP A 78 -5.22 -16.15 9.93
CA TRP A 78 -5.67 -14.99 9.16
C TRP A 78 -4.80 -13.75 9.41
N LEU A 79 -4.51 -13.41 10.67
CA LEU A 79 -3.66 -12.27 11.03
C LEU A 79 -2.17 -12.53 10.78
N SER A 80 -1.78 -13.76 10.44
CA SER A 80 -0.40 -14.09 10.06
C SER A 80 -0.04 -13.69 8.63
N GLU A 81 -1.03 -13.30 7.82
CA GLU A 81 -0.78 -12.76 6.49
C GLU A 81 0.16 -11.54 6.56
N ARG A 82 0.91 -11.31 5.47
CA ARG A 82 1.96 -10.29 5.39
C ARG A 82 1.83 -9.55 4.08
N ASN A 83 2.23 -8.28 4.07
CA ASN A 83 2.23 -7.43 2.87
C ASN A 83 0.89 -7.42 2.14
N THR A 84 -0.19 -7.20 2.90
CA THR A 84 -1.56 -7.23 2.38
C THR A 84 -2.35 -6.03 2.86
N ASP A 85 -3.53 -5.85 2.31
CA ASP A 85 -4.32 -4.64 2.49
C ASP A 85 -5.30 -4.77 3.65
N LEU A 86 -5.43 -3.69 4.42
CA LEU A 86 -6.44 -3.49 5.45
C LEU A 86 -7.44 -2.42 4.98
N ILE A 87 -8.71 -2.78 4.90
CA ILE A 87 -9.81 -1.87 4.62
C ILE A 87 -10.66 -1.73 5.89
N LEU A 88 -10.86 -0.49 6.30
CA LEU A 88 -11.70 -0.17 7.45
C LEU A 88 -13.16 -0.05 7.02
N GLY A 89 -14.07 -0.56 7.83
CA GLY A 89 -15.50 -0.60 7.48
C GLY A 89 -16.15 0.79 7.34
N ASP A 90 -15.57 1.80 8.00
CA ASP A 90 -16.02 3.19 7.99
C ASP A 90 -15.59 3.93 6.72
N ASP A 91 -14.42 3.57 6.16
CA ASP A 91 -13.91 4.18 4.94
C ASP A 91 -13.47 3.12 3.93
N ARG A 92 -14.46 2.63 3.19
CA ARG A 92 -14.28 1.53 2.23
C ARG A 92 -13.67 1.95 0.92
N ASN A 93 -13.50 3.25 0.67
CA ASN A 93 -12.86 3.73 -0.55
C ASN A 93 -11.34 3.70 -0.42
N TYR A 94 -10.83 3.60 0.82
CA TYR A 94 -9.42 3.58 1.12
C TYR A 94 -8.97 2.26 1.73
N PHE A 95 -7.69 2.00 1.65
CA PHE A 95 -7.03 0.88 2.30
C PHE A 95 -5.64 1.27 2.78
N PHE A 96 -5.12 0.54 3.77
CA PHE A 96 -3.76 0.65 4.25
C PHE A 96 -2.97 -0.57 3.80
N ARG A 97 -1.77 -0.37 3.29
CA ARG A 97 -0.84 -1.47 3.01
C ARG A 97 -0.17 -1.88 4.32
N ILE A 98 -0.42 -3.11 4.79
CA ILE A 98 0.09 -3.61 6.06
C ILE A 98 1.24 -4.58 5.82
N SER A 99 2.38 -4.29 6.43
CA SER A 99 3.58 -5.14 6.37
C SER A 99 3.39 -6.40 7.22
N LYS A 100 2.95 -6.23 8.47
CA LYS A 100 2.72 -7.31 9.43
C LYS A 100 1.64 -6.94 10.45
N VAL A 101 1.10 -7.95 11.10
CA VAL A 101 0.22 -7.79 12.26
C VAL A 101 0.87 -8.44 13.47
N GLU A 102 0.86 -7.72 14.57
CA GLU A 102 1.24 -8.21 15.88
C GLU A 102 -0.03 -8.40 16.71
N ILE A 103 -0.17 -9.59 17.29
CA ILE A 103 -1.33 -9.95 18.10
C ILE A 103 -0.88 -10.14 19.53
N ASP A 104 -1.64 -9.56 20.45
CA ASP A 104 -1.36 -9.70 21.86
C ASP A 104 -1.95 -11.02 22.41
N THR A 105 -1.74 -11.26 23.70
CA THR A 105 -2.28 -12.43 24.40
C THR A 105 -3.81 -12.41 24.34
N ASN A 106 -4.40 -13.53 23.92
CA ASN A 106 -5.85 -13.71 23.93
C ASN A 106 -6.37 -13.92 25.36
N GLU A 107 -6.96 -12.87 25.91
CA GLU A 107 -7.54 -12.88 27.24
C GLU A 107 -8.92 -13.54 27.25
N ARG A 108 -9.12 -14.42 28.23
CA ARG A 108 -10.43 -15.03 28.49
C ARG A 108 -11.21 -14.14 29.45
N SER A 109 -12.03 -13.25 28.90
CA SER A 109 -13.01 -12.51 29.69
C SER A 109 -14.14 -13.41 30.20
N SER A 110 -14.41 -14.54 29.52
CA SER A 110 -15.32 -15.61 29.97
C SER A 110 -14.94 -16.96 29.33
N ARG A 111 -15.58 -18.07 29.73
CA ARG A 111 -15.40 -19.42 29.12
C ARG A 111 -15.68 -19.45 27.61
N ARG A 112 -16.43 -18.46 27.11
CA ARG A 112 -16.92 -18.38 25.73
C ARG A 112 -16.48 -17.13 24.98
N ILE A 113 -15.84 -16.16 25.66
CA ILE A 113 -15.50 -14.85 25.08
C ILE A 113 -14.01 -14.61 25.16
N GLY A 114 -13.40 -14.40 23.99
CA GLY A 114 -12.00 -14.06 23.82
C GLY A 114 -11.84 -12.63 23.39
N SER A 115 -10.90 -11.95 24.03
CA SER A 115 -10.58 -10.55 23.77
C SER A 115 -9.08 -10.46 23.52
N PHE A 116 -8.70 -9.78 22.45
CA PHE A 116 -7.30 -9.56 22.10
C PHE A 116 -7.17 -8.24 21.35
N LYS A 117 -5.97 -7.69 21.32
CA LYS A 117 -5.62 -6.53 20.49
C LYS A 117 -4.77 -7.00 19.32
N ALA A 118 -5.09 -6.53 18.13
CA ALA A 118 -4.27 -6.69 16.94
C ALA A 118 -3.71 -5.33 16.52
N VAL A 119 -2.39 -5.25 16.41
CA VAL A 119 -1.65 -4.06 15.98
C VAL A 119 -1.23 -4.27 14.53
N PHE A 120 -1.87 -3.52 13.62
CA PHE A 120 -1.58 -3.57 12.19
C PHE A 120 -0.48 -2.55 11.88
N ILE A 121 0.69 -3.05 11.48
CA ILE A 121 1.84 -2.22 11.17
C ILE A 121 1.80 -1.89 9.67
N SER A 122 1.43 -0.66 9.37
CA SER A 122 1.37 -0.14 8.00
C SER A 122 2.77 0.06 7.41
N LYS A 123 2.87 -0.03 6.09
CA LYS A 123 4.12 0.14 5.34
C LYS A 123 4.68 1.57 5.42
N ASP A 124 3.81 2.57 5.30
CA ASP A 124 4.21 3.98 5.22
C ASP A 124 3.19 4.93 5.84
N GLY A 125 2.30 4.43 6.70
CA GLY A 125 1.31 5.25 7.42
C GLY A 125 0.26 5.95 6.56
N LEU A 126 0.33 5.80 5.24
CA LEU A 126 -0.58 6.42 4.28
C LEU A 126 -1.78 5.53 3.99
N SER A 127 -2.87 6.18 3.58
CA SER A 127 -4.02 5.52 2.99
C SER A 127 -3.93 5.55 1.45
N TYR A 128 -4.49 4.53 0.82
CA TYR A 128 -4.47 4.35 -0.63
C TYR A 128 -5.90 4.26 -1.14
N LEU A 129 -6.21 4.92 -2.25
CA LEU A 129 -7.54 4.86 -2.84
C LEU A 129 -7.71 3.54 -3.61
N GLN A 130 -8.80 2.81 -3.39
CA GLN A 130 -9.09 1.57 -4.12
C GLN A 130 -9.20 1.80 -5.64
N ASP A 131 -9.83 2.89 -6.05
CA ASP A 131 -9.92 3.28 -7.46
C ASP A 131 -8.51 3.51 -8.06
N GLY A 132 -7.53 3.92 -7.24
CA GLY A 132 -6.15 4.07 -7.64
C GLY A 132 -5.41 2.77 -8.01
N LEU A 133 -6.04 1.60 -7.80
CA LEU A 133 -5.53 0.30 -8.25
C LEU A 133 -6.05 -0.09 -9.64
N ALA A 134 -7.01 0.65 -10.21
CA ALA A 134 -7.49 0.40 -11.56
C ALA A 134 -6.48 0.86 -12.63
N GLU A 135 -6.61 0.31 -13.82
CA GLU A 135 -5.83 0.72 -14.99
C GLU A 135 -6.47 1.93 -15.69
N TYR A 136 -5.70 3.01 -15.81
CA TYR A 136 -6.12 4.23 -16.48
C TYR A 136 -5.29 4.50 -17.73
N SER A 137 -5.85 5.27 -18.65
CA SER A 137 -5.06 5.83 -19.76
C SER A 137 -4.07 6.89 -19.25
N CYS A 138 -2.97 7.12 -19.97
CA CYS A 138 -2.02 8.21 -19.69
C CYS A 138 -2.70 9.59 -19.55
N LYS A 139 -3.81 9.82 -20.27
CA LYS A 139 -4.57 11.09 -20.19
C LYS A 139 -5.33 11.23 -18.88
N ALA A 140 -5.86 10.13 -18.34
CA ALA A 140 -6.68 10.15 -17.14
C ALA A 140 -5.86 10.35 -15.86
N VAL A 141 -4.56 10.05 -15.89
CA VAL A 141 -3.63 10.23 -14.75
C VAL A 141 -2.86 11.55 -14.79
N ARG A 142 -3.17 12.46 -15.74
CA ARG A 142 -2.47 13.76 -15.86
C ARG A 142 -2.67 14.66 -14.65
N TYR A 143 -3.76 14.51 -13.92
CA TYR A 143 -3.95 15.25 -12.69
C TYR A 143 -3.93 14.31 -11.50
N ASN A 144 -2.91 14.44 -10.66
CA ASN A 144 -2.82 13.77 -9.37
C ASN A 144 -3.37 14.72 -8.28
N PRO A 145 -4.57 14.50 -7.74
CA PRO A 145 -5.14 15.37 -6.72
C PRO A 145 -4.56 15.13 -5.31
N TYR A 146 -3.62 14.20 -5.15
CA TYR A 146 -3.15 13.73 -3.86
C TYR A 146 -1.62 13.88 -3.69
N LEU A 147 -0.99 12.98 -2.93
CA LEU A 147 0.46 12.98 -2.70
C LEU A 147 1.24 12.42 -3.89
N LEU A 148 2.56 12.57 -3.87
CA LEU A 148 3.49 11.90 -4.79
C LEU A 148 3.14 10.41 -4.88
N ALA A 149 2.76 9.95 -6.08
CA ALA A 149 2.30 8.59 -6.31
C ALA A 149 3.37 7.76 -7.02
N TYR A 150 3.41 6.47 -6.71
CA TYR A 150 4.34 5.50 -7.29
C TYR A 150 3.55 4.57 -8.22
N PRO A 151 3.35 4.97 -9.48
CA PRO A 151 2.51 4.24 -10.40
C PRO A 151 3.15 2.91 -10.86
N THR A 152 2.32 2.01 -11.35
CA THR A 152 2.75 0.88 -12.17
C THR A 152 2.30 1.12 -13.61
N TYR A 153 3.24 1.13 -14.56
CA TYR A 153 2.92 1.26 -15.98
C TYR A 153 2.79 -0.14 -16.60
N HIS A 154 1.60 -0.45 -17.11
CA HIS A 154 1.35 -1.65 -17.89
C HIS A 154 1.46 -1.30 -19.38
N ILE A 155 2.46 -1.88 -20.05
CA ILE A 155 2.78 -1.59 -21.45
C ILE A 155 2.65 -2.86 -22.27
N SER A 156 1.93 -2.77 -23.39
CA SER A 156 1.76 -3.85 -24.36
C SER A 156 2.22 -3.43 -25.75
N GLY A 157 3.08 -4.24 -26.38
CA GLY A 157 3.53 -4.05 -27.75
C GLY A 157 4.79 -4.84 -28.11
N ARG A 158 5.47 -4.45 -29.18
CA ARG A 158 6.73 -5.08 -29.61
C ARG A 158 7.73 -4.03 -30.06
N GLY A 159 8.97 -4.18 -29.62
CA GLY A 159 10.05 -3.24 -29.89
C GLY A 159 10.37 -2.39 -28.67
N VAL A 160 11.11 -1.31 -28.87
CA VAL A 160 11.49 -0.39 -27.78
C VAL A 160 10.38 0.64 -27.59
N CYS A 161 9.75 0.64 -26.43
CA CYS A 161 8.82 1.68 -26.02
C CYS A 161 9.60 2.76 -25.25
N GLU A 162 9.40 4.01 -25.62
CA GLU A 162 9.92 5.17 -24.90
C GLU A 162 8.75 5.90 -24.24
N LEU A 163 8.71 5.80 -22.91
CA LEU A 163 7.76 6.49 -22.04
C LEU A 163 8.35 7.84 -21.65
N SER A 164 7.52 8.88 -21.65
CA SER A 164 7.89 10.20 -21.15
C SER A 164 6.95 10.64 -20.03
N VAL A 165 7.54 11.02 -18.89
CA VAL A 165 6.82 11.51 -17.70
C VAL A 165 7.47 12.79 -17.23
N ASN A 166 6.73 13.90 -17.23
CA ASN A 166 7.20 15.22 -16.77
C ASN A 166 8.53 15.67 -17.41
N GLY A 167 8.74 15.34 -18.68
CA GLY A 167 9.96 15.65 -19.43
C GLY A 167 11.10 14.63 -19.28
N ASN A 168 10.98 13.68 -18.35
CA ASN A 168 11.93 12.57 -18.22
C ASN A 168 11.58 11.45 -19.20
N SER A 169 12.57 10.64 -19.56
CA SER A 169 12.43 9.53 -20.53
C SER A 169 12.81 8.20 -19.90
N PHE A 170 12.00 7.17 -20.13
CA PHE A 170 12.29 5.80 -19.74
C PHE A 170 12.01 4.86 -20.90
N SER A 171 12.97 4.01 -21.23
CA SER A 171 12.84 3.08 -22.36
C SER A 171 12.80 1.64 -21.88
N VAL A 172 11.98 0.82 -22.53
CA VAL A 172 11.87 -0.63 -22.26
C VAL A 172 11.74 -1.40 -23.58
N GLU A 173 12.57 -2.42 -23.75
CA GLU A 173 12.45 -3.36 -24.87
C GLU A 173 11.40 -4.43 -24.57
N LEU A 174 10.38 -4.51 -25.44
CA LEU A 174 9.20 -5.34 -25.25
C LEU A 174 9.10 -6.44 -26.31
N THR A 175 8.75 -7.63 -25.82
CA THR A 175 8.38 -8.80 -26.62
C THR A 175 6.95 -9.25 -26.30
N GLY A 176 6.05 -8.30 -26.06
CA GLY A 176 4.70 -8.54 -25.54
C GLY A 176 4.31 -7.49 -24.48
N GLU A 177 3.81 -7.95 -23.34
CA GLU A 177 3.46 -7.10 -22.20
C GLU A 177 4.59 -7.02 -21.16
N ALA A 178 4.67 -5.89 -20.48
CA ALA A 178 5.50 -5.71 -19.29
C ALA A 178 4.86 -4.69 -18.33
N TYR A 179 5.22 -4.81 -17.06
CA TYR A 179 4.84 -3.94 -15.97
C TYR A 179 6.10 -3.25 -15.44
N ILE A 180 6.09 -1.92 -15.42
CA ILE A 180 7.12 -1.10 -14.77
C ILE A 180 6.55 -0.66 -13.42
N ASP A 181 6.97 -1.31 -12.35
CA ASP A 181 6.59 -0.98 -10.97
C ASP A 181 7.65 -0.02 -10.41
N THR A 182 7.28 1.26 -10.30
CA THR A 182 8.22 2.31 -9.89
C THR A 182 8.52 2.25 -8.40
N GLU A 183 7.61 1.71 -7.58
CA GLU A 183 7.80 1.56 -6.14
C GLU A 183 8.82 0.46 -5.83
N ARG A 184 8.71 -0.69 -6.50
CA ARG A 184 9.65 -1.81 -6.35
C ARG A 184 10.92 -1.66 -7.19
N LYS A 185 10.94 -0.72 -8.13
CA LYS A 185 12.01 -0.50 -9.12
C LYS A 185 12.25 -1.75 -9.96
N LEU A 186 11.16 -2.36 -10.42
CA LEU A 186 11.17 -3.60 -11.19
C LEU A 186 10.43 -3.44 -12.50
N VAL A 187 10.95 -4.09 -13.53
CA VAL A 187 10.25 -4.37 -14.77
C VAL A 187 10.02 -5.88 -14.84
N TYR A 188 8.78 -6.31 -14.97
CA TYR A 188 8.43 -7.74 -15.01
C TYR A 188 7.33 -8.04 -16.03
N ARG A 189 7.24 -9.29 -16.47
CA ARG A 189 6.17 -9.77 -17.36
C ARG A 189 4.99 -10.32 -16.56
N SER A 190 3.86 -10.58 -17.20
CA SER A 190 2.68 -11.18 -16.55
C SER A 190 2.94 -12.51 -15.85
N ASP A 191 3.95 -13.28 -16.30
CA ASP A 191 4.39 -14.52 -15.65
C ASP A 191 5.29 -14.31 -14.41
N GLY A 192 5.57 -13.05 -14.05
CA GLY A 192 6.43 -12.66 -12.94
C GLY A 192 7.93 -12.62 -13.27
N THR A 193 8.33 -12.91 -14.51
CA THR A 193 9.74 -12.85 -14.91
C THR A 193 10.26 -11.42 -14.86
N VAL A 194 11.27 -11.16 -14.03
CA VAL A 194 11.95 -9.87 -13.92
C VAL A 194 12.88 -9.66 -15.11
N VAL A 195 12.75 -8.50 -15.76
CA VAL A 195 13.46 -8.12 -16.99
C VAL A 195 14.04 -6.70 -16.93
N ASN A 196 14.47 -6.22 -15.75
CA ASN A 196 15.07 -4.88 -15.59
C ASN A 196 16.18 -4.56 -16.61
N LYS A 197 16.95 -5.56 -17.06
CA LYS A 197 18.01 -5.38 -18.07
C LYS A 197 17.50 -4.89 -19.44
N ALA A 198 16.21 -5.07 -19.72
CA ALA A 198 15.55 -4.57 -20.92
C ALA A 198 15.15 -3.09 -20.81
N ALA A 199 15.32 -2.48 -19.64
CA ALA A 199 14.94 -1.09 -19.37
C ALA A 199 16.15 -0.18 -19.19
N LYS A 200 15.98 1.11 -19.54
CA LYS A 200 16.96 2.18 -19.31
C LYS A 200 16.23 3.47 -18.90
N GLY A 201 16.71 4.09 -17.84
CA GLY A 201 16.14 5.28 -17.20
C GLY A 201 16.01 5.05 -15.70
N ASP A 202 15.66 6.10 -14.97
CA ASP A 202 15.45 6.05 -13.53
C ASP A 202 13.96 5.83 -13.20
N PHE A 203 13.67 5.05 -12.17
CA PHE A 203 12.27 4.71 -11.84
C PHE A 203 11.56 5.88 -11.15
N GLU A 204 12.31 6.68 -10.41
CA GLU A 204 11.86 7.88 -9.70
C GLU A 204 11.39 8.97 -10.67
N ASP A 205 11.98 9.02 -11.87
CA ASP A 205 11.59 9.92 -12.95
C ASP A 205 10.17 9.66 -13.47
N LEU A 206 9.62 8.48 -13.17
CA LEU A 206 8.29 8.06 -13.59
C LEU A 206 7.20 8.28 -12.53
N PHE A 207 7.54 8.89 -11.38
CA PHE A 207 6.56 9.21 -10.35
C PHE A 207 5.56 10.28 -10.81
N LEU A 208 4.32 10.19 -10.31
CA LEU A 208 3.29 11.20 -10.55
C LEU A 208 3.34 12.23 -9.42
N LEU A 209 3.80 13.44 -9.74
CA LEU A 209 3.86 14.56 -8.82
C LEU A 209 2.45 15.02 -8.44
N PRO A 210 2.23 15.63 -7.26
CA PRO A 210 0.97 16.33 -6.97
C PRO A 210 0.66 17.40 -8.04
N GLY A 211 -0.59 17.43 -8.51
CA GLY A 211 -1.05 18.37 -9.54
C GLY A 211 -0.93 17.83 -10.96
N GLU A 212 -0.61 18.72 -11.90
CA GLU A 212 -0.52 18.41 -13.33
C GLU A 212 0.76 17.62 -13.64
N ASN A 213 0.61 16.60 -14.49
CA ASN A 213 1.63 15.71 -14.97
C ASN A 213 1.49 15.51 -16.47
N GLU A 214 2.63 15.42 -17.15
CA GLU A 214 2.69 15.09 -18.57
C GLU A 214 3.11 13.63 -18.72
N VAL A 215 2.16 12.76 -19.07
CA VAL A 215 2.42 11.34 -19.35
C VAL A 215 2.17 11.07 -20.83
N GLY A 216 3.19 10.56 -21.52
CA GLY A 216 3.18 10.25 -22.94
C GLY A 216 4.08 9.08 -23.30
N TYR A 217 3.97 8.59 -24.52
CA TYR A 217 4.82 7.54 -25.06
C TYR A 217 4.92 7.63 -26.58
N HIS A 218 5.98 7.08 -27.16
CA HIS A 218 6.20 7.05 -28.60
C HIS A 218 5.94 5.68 -29.21
N GLY A 219 5.37 5.66 -30.43
CA GLY A 219 5.13 4.43 -31.21
C GLY A 219 3.74 3.82 -31.01
N ALA A 220 3.54 2.66 -31.63
CA ALA A 220 2.26 1.94 -31.63
C ALA A 220 2.15 0.98 -30.42
N PHE A 221 2.29 1.52 -29.21
CA PHE A 221 2.14 0.78 -27.96
C PHE A 221 0.80 1.09 -27.29
N GLN A 222 0.35 0.20 -26.43
CA GLN A 222 -0.74 0.45 -25.48
C GLN A 222 -0.13 0.62 -24.10
N VAL A 223 -0.39 1.76 -23.47
CA VAL A 223 0.12 2.07 -22.13
C VAL A 223 -1.06 2.39 -21.23
N GLN A 224 -1.16 1.65 -20.13
CA GLN A 224 -2.06 1.90 -19.03
C GLN A 224 -1.24 2.18 -17.76
N VAL A 225 -1.82 2.94 -16.85
CA VAL A 225 -1.18 3.39 -15.63
C VAL A 225 -2.07 3.01 -14.46
N ILE A 226 -1.51 2.27 -13.51
CA ILE A 226 -2.11 2.03 -12.20
C ILE A 226 -1.48 3.07 -11.26
N PRO A 227 -2.17 4.16 -10.92
CA PRO A 227 -1.54 5.31 -10.29
C PRO A 227 -1.12 5.08 -8.84
N ASN A 228 -1.74 4.13 -8.13
CA ASN A 228 -1.55 3.90 -6.70
C ASN A 228 -1.73 5.21 -5.88
N TRP A 229 -2.90 5.85 -6.00
CA TRP A 229 -3.17 7.13 -5.34
C TRP A 229 -2.96 7.08 -3.83
N ARG A 230 -2.04 7.93 -3.32
CA ARG A 230 -1.62 8.00 -1.92
C ARG A 230 -2.19 9.23 -1.23
N ARG A 231 -2.74 9.07 -0.02
CA ARG A 231 -3.40 10.14 0.74
C ARG A 231 -3.07 10.08 2.24
N LEU A 232 -3.06 11.25 2.88
CA LEU A 232 -3.03 11.42 4.35
C LEU A 232 -4.39 11.10 4.97
#